data_AF-A0A5E4IR15-F1
#
_entry.id   AF-A0A5E4IR15-F1
#
_cell.length_a   1.000
_cell.length_b   1.000
_cell.length_c   1.000
_cell.angle_alpha   90.00
_cell.angle_beta   90.00
_cell.angle_gamma   90.00
#
_symmetry.space_group_name_H-M   'P 1'
#
loop_
_entity.id
_entity.type
_entity.pdbx_description
1 polymer ?
#
loop_
_entity_poly.entity_id
_entity_poly.type
_entity_poly.pdbx_seq_one_letter_code
_entity_poly.pdbx_strand_id
1 'polypeptide(L)'
;MKPKPVEHAIVLIKPGYSNRLKEIRSRLEKHGKILLEGKVRLSPKEAEEFYVIHDGKPFQQTLVDYMVSGEVPFLIVSNKPGKKYNDASFRQWMREHIIGATDPIEAAPGTIRYDMGDRTPDVEDKIKNKEIKKKRMQNVVHFTAADEDPYYEIGVILRASGWFDALPEQAKRKEDLRILLAKLTPKK
;
A
#
# COMPACT_ATOMS: atom_id res chain seq x y z
N MET A 1 15.31 25.65 -7.33
CA MET A 1 14.36 24.83 -6.54
C MET A 1 15.16 23.82 -5.72
N LYS A 2 14.92 23.74 -4.39
CA LYS A 2 15.45 22.64 -3.58
C LYS A 2 14.88 21.31 -4.09
N PRO A 3 15.64 20.21 -4.14
CA PRO A 3 15.09 18.92 -4.52
C PRO A 3 13.95 18.56 -3.55
N LYS A 4 12.79 18.12 -4.09
CA LYS A 4 11.70 17.59 -3.25
C LYS A 4 12.25 16.43 -2.40
N PRO A 5 11.88 16.34 -1.11
CA PRO A 5 12.35 15.27 -0.24
C PRO A 5 11.94 13.89 -0.79
N VAL A 6 12.73 12.85 -0.47
CA VAL A 6 12.38 11.48 -0.82
C VAL A 6 11.12 11.09 -0.07
N GLU A 7 10.09 10.67 -0.81
CA GLU A 7 8.83 10.16 -0.30
C GLU A 7 8.83 8.64 -0.41
N HIS A 8 8.26 7.99 0.60
CA HIS A 8 8.10 6.54 0.67
C HIS A 8 6.62 6.19 0.74
N ALA A 9 6.28 4.98 0.31
CA ALA A 9 4.99 4.34 0.50
C ALA A 9 5.18 2.84 0.65
N ILE A 10 4.25 2.18 1.32
CA ILE A 10 4.12 0.73 1.27
C ILE A 10 2.96 0.34 0.36
N VAL A 11 3.17 -0.72 -0.41
CA VAL A 11 2.13 -1.38 -1.21
C VAL A 11 1.96 -2.77 -0.62
N LEU A 12 0.77 -3.09 -0.11
CA LEU A 12 0.42 -4.47 0.25
C LEU A 12 -0.46 -5.05 -0.83
N ILE A 13 -0.10 -6.22 -1.34
CA ILE A 13 -0.93 -6.98 -2.27
C ILE A 13 -1.81 -7.88 -1.43
N LYS A 14 -3.13 -7.66 -1.51
CA LYS A 14 -4.09 -8.35 -0.65
C LYS A 14 -4.12 -9.85 -0.95
N PRO A 15 -4.46 -10.72 0.01
CA PRO A 15 -4.26 -12.17 -0.14
C PRO A 15 -4.82 -12.79 -1.42
N GLY A 16 -6.03 -12.39 -1.84
CA GLY A 16 -6.67 -12.87 -3.07
C GLY A 16 -5.99 -12.45 -4.38
N TYR A 17 -4.99 -11.57 -4.32
CA TYR A 17 -4.26 -11.02 -5.47
C TYR A 17 -2.76 -11.29 -5.40
N SER A 18 -2.30 -12.10 -4.45
CA SER A 18 -0.88 -12.42 -4.23
C SER A 18 -0.19 -12.99 -5.48
N ASN A 19 -0.91 -13.73 -6.32
CA ASN A 19 -0.43 -14.23 -7.61
C ASN A 19 -0.12 -13.13 -8.65
N ARG A 20 -0.60 -11.89 -8.45
CA ARG A 20 -0.35 -10.73 -9.32
C ARG A 20 0.91 -9.94 -8.95
N LEU A 21 1.69 -10.40 -7.97
CA LEU A 21 2.92 -9.75 -7.50
C LEU A 21 3.84 -9.32 -8.65
N LYS A 22 4.16 -10.22 -9.58
CA LYS A 22 5.08 -9.92 -10.70
C LYS A 22 4.59 -8.76 -11.57
N GLU A 23 3.28 -8.72 -11.86
CA GLU A 23 2.67 -7.68 -12.68
C GLU A 23 2.63 -6.34 -11.95
N ILE A 24 2.16 -6.34 -10.70
CA ILE A 24 2.07 -5.13 -9.85
C ILE A 24 3.46 -4.54 -9.62
N ARG A 25 4.44 -5.38 -9.25
CA ARG A 25 5.85 -5.01 -9.09
C ARG A 25 6.39 -4.31 -10.34
N SER A 26 6.13 -4.85 -11.52
CA SER A 26 6.61 -4.27 -12.78
C SER A 26 5.99 -2.91 -13.10
N ARG A 27 4.71 -2.68 -12.74
CA ARG A 27 4.09 -1.37 -12.88
C ARG A 27 4.68 -0.35 -11.90
N LEU A 28 4.91 -0.76 -10.65
CA LEU A 28 5.50 0.10 -9.63
C LEU A 28 6.95 0.49 -9.99
N GLU A 29 7.80 -0.45 -10.41
CA GLU A 29 9.23 -0.20 -10.69
C GLU A 29 9.47 0.71 -11.91
N LYS A 30 8.50 0.81 -12.82
CA LYS A 30 8.56 1.80 -13.92
C LYS A 30 8.53 3.23 -13.39
N HIS A 31 7.74 3.49 -12.34
CA HIS A 31 7.46 4.84 -11.87
C HIS A 31 8.09 5.22 -10.54
N GLY A 32 8.29 4.26 -9.64
CA GLY A 32 9.01 4.40 -8.38
C GLY A 32 10.24 3.48 -8.33
N LYS A 33 11.02 3.59 -7.26
CA LYS A 33 12.09 2.66 -6.93
C LYS A 33 11.59 1.71 -5.85
N ILE A 34 11.73 0.41 -6.08
CA ILE A 34 11.50 -0.60 -5.03
C ILE A 34 12.74 -0.62 -4.13
N LEU A 35 12.53 -0.38 -2.83
CA LEU A 35 13.59 -0.42 -1.81
C LEU A 35 13.64 -1.77 -1.12
N LEU A 36 12.46 -2.38 -0.93
CA LEU A 36 12.29 -3.63 -0.22
C LEU A 36 11.09 -4.37 -0.79
N GLU A 37 11.19 -5.69 -0.84
CA GLU A 37 10.11 -6.58 -1.23
C GLU A 37 10.16 -7.81 -0.33
N GLY A 38 8.99 -8.25 0.12
CA GLY A 38 8.88 -9.41 0.99
C GLY A 38 7.44 -9.90 1.05
N LYS A 39 7.18 -10.83 1.95
CA LYS A 39 5.84 -11.34 2.22
C LYS A 39 5.65 -11.50 3.72
N VAL A 40 4.40 -11.37 4.15
CA VAL A 40 4.02 -11.50 5.56
C VAL A 40 2.70 -12.26 5.65
N ARG A 41 2.51 -12.98 6.75
CA ARG A 41 1.20 -13.52 7.14
C ARG A 41 0.80 -12.84 8.43
N LEU A 42 -0.21 -11.98 8.37
CA LEU A 42 -0.63 -11.16 9.50
C LEU A 42 -1.50 -11.99 10.45
N SER A 43 -1.25 -11.84 11.75
CA SER A 43 -2.23 -12.17 12.78
C SER A 43 -3.35 -11.13 12.82
N PRO A 44 -4.52 -11.43 13.42
CA PRO A 44 -5.60 -10.47 13.59
C PRO A 44 -5.14 -9.18 14.27
N LYS A 45 -4.33 -9.30 15.33
CA LYS A 45 -3.78 -8.15 16.07
C LYS A 45 -2.88 -7.26 15.20
N GLU A 46 -2.02 -7.85 14.37
CA GLU A 46 -1.14 -7.09 13.47
C GLU A 46 -1.93 -6.41 12.34
N ALA A 47 -2.98 -7.05 11.83
CA ALA A 47 -3.86 -6.45 10.83
C ALA A 47 -4.73 -5.33 11.43
N GLU A 48 -5.20 -5.46 12.68
CA GLU A 48 -5.87 -4.39 13.43
C GLU A 48 -4.93 -3.19 13.67
N GLU A 49 -3.69 -3.47 14.11
CA GLU A 49 -2.66 -2.44 14.29
C GLU A 49 -2.37 -1.71 12.97
N PHE A 50 -2.24 -2.44 11.87
CA PHE A 50 -2.05 -1.85 10.55
C PHE A 50 -3.20 -0.90 10.16
N TYR A 51 -4.45 -1.28 10.46
CA TYR A 51 -5.65 -0.49 10.17
C TYR A 51 -6.14 0.37 11.34
N VAL A 52 -5.28 0.75 12.28
CA VAL A 52 -5.67 1.57 13.45
C VAL A 52 -6.35 2.90 13.05
N ILE A 53 -5.99 3.49 11.91
CA ILE A 53 -6.64 4.69 11.36
C ILE A 53 -8.10 4.47 10.92
N HIS A 54 -8.55 3.23 10.93
CA HIS A 54 -9.92 2.83 10.64
C HIS A 54 -10.63 2.29 11.88
N ASP A 55 -10.07 2.51 13.08
CA ASP A 55 -10.68 2.10 14.34
C ASP A 55 -12.12 2.62 14.47
N GLY A 56 -13.02 1.73 14.89
CA GLY A 56 -14.45 2.00 15.02
C GLY A 56 -15.22 2.14 13.70
N LYS A 57 -14.58 2.00 12.52
CA LYS A 57 -15.29 2.04 11.24
C LYS A 57 -16.01 0.69 10.99
N PRO A 58 -17.26 0.68 10.49
CA PRO A 58 -18.05 -0.55 10.29
C PRO A 58 -17.43 -1.60 9.33
N PHE A 59 -16.39 -1.23 8.58
CA PHE A 59 -15.72 -2.10 7.61
C PHE A 59 -14.35 -2.59 8.07
N GLN A 60 -13.85 -2.13 9.23
CA GLN A 60 -12.52 -2.48 9.75
C GLN A 60 -12.37 -3.98 9.94
N GLN A 61 -13.31 -4.63 10.63
CA GLN A 61 -13.21 -6.07 10.89
C GLN A 61 -13.14 -6.87 9.59
N THR A 62 -13.93 -6.51 8.59
CA THR A 62 -13.88 -7.19 7.29
C THR A 62 -12.56 -6.98 6.55
N LEU A 63 -11.89 -5.83 6.73
CA LEU A 63 -10.53 -5.62 6.22
C LEU A 63 -9.50 -6.49 6.95
N VAL A 64 -9.60 -6.55 8.28
CA VAL A 64 -8.75 -7.41 9.13
C VAL A 64 -8.89 -8.86 8.70
N ASP A 65 -10.13 -9.38 8.67
CA ASP A 65 -10.45 -10.76 8.28
C ASP A 65 -9.90 -11.08 6.88
N TYR A 66 -9.99 -10.13 5.94
CA TYR A 66 -9.44 -10.34 4.61
C TYR A 66 -7.91 -10.38 4.62
N MET A 67 -7.24 -9.48 5.33
CA MET A 67 -5.77 -9.45 5.36
C MET A 67 -5.16 -10.66 6.06
N VAL A 68 -5.83 -11.25 7.06
CA VAL A 68 -5.35 -12.47 7.74
C VAL A 68 -5.65 -13.76 6.97
N SER A 69 -6.49 -13.70 5.93
CA SER A 69 -6.93 -14.87 5.17
C SER A 69 -5.82 -15.59 4.39
N GLY A 70 -4.67 -14.95 4.20
CA GLY A 70 -3.56 -15.55 3.48
C GLY A 70 -2.27 -14.73 3.52
N GLU A 71 -1.34 -15.10 2.66
CA GLU A 71 -0.05 -14.42 2.54
C GLU A 71 -0.21 -13.07 1.81
N VAL A 72 0.45 -12.05 2.35
CA VAL A 72 0.41 -10.66 1.87
C VAL A 72 1.80 -10.27 1.37
N PRO A 73 2.04 -10.28 0.05
CA PRO A 73 3.23 -9.66 -0.51
C PRO A 73 3.24 -8.15 -0.23
N PHE A 74 4.40 -7.60 0.07
CA PHE A 74 4.58 -6.17 0.27
C PHE A 74 5.76 -5.62 -0.52
N LEU A 75 5.65 -4.35 -0.92
CA LEU A 75 6.73 -3.59 -1.53
C LEU A 75 6.84 -2.23 -0.83
N ILE A 76 8.06 -1.85 -0.44
CA ILE A 76 8.37 -0.49 -0.02
C ILE A 76 8.91 0.25 -1.24
N VAL A 77 8.23 1.33 -1.62
CA VAL A 77 8.55 2.11 -2.82
C VAL A 77 8.88 3.56 -2.48
N SER A 78 9.81 4.15 -3.23
CA SER A 78 10.12 5.58 -3.15
C SER A 78 10.11 6.26 -4.52
N ASN A 79 10.12 7.58 -4.53
CA ASN A 79 10.27 8.34 -5.78
C ASN A 79 11.66 8.12 -6.41
N LYS A 80 11.70 8.05 -7.75
CA LYS A 80 12.97 8.06 -8.49
C LYS A 80 13.62 9.45 -8.44
N PRO A 81 14.95 9.56 -8.20
CA PRO A 81 15.64 10.84 -8.21
C PRO A 81 15.52 11.58 -9.55
N GLY A 82 15.01 12.81 -9.52
CA GLY A 82 14.88 13.68 -10.71
C GLY A 82 13.58 13.50 -11.49
N LYS A 83 12.70 12.55 -11.11
CA LYS A 83 11.36 12.47 -11.67
C LYS A 83 10.49 13.59 -11.10
N LYS A 84 9.89 14.39 -11.98
CA LYS A 84 8.92 15.43 -11.61
C LYS A 84 7.53 14.81 -11.61
N TYR A 85 6.80 15.03 -10.52
CA TYR A 85 5.37 14.76 -10.42
C TYR A 85 4.71 16.14 -10.38
N ASN A 86 4.01 16.50 -11.46
CA ASN A 86 3.45 17.84 -11.77
C ASN A 86 2.78 18.48 -10.54
N ASP A 87 3.58 19.16 -9.73
CA ASP A 87 3.29 19.74 -8.41
C ASP A 87 2.74 18.80 -7.31
N ALA A 88 2.12 17.66 -7.66
CA ALA A 88 1.70 16.61 -6.74
C ALA A 88 2.85 15.97 -5.94
N SER A 89 2.50 15.33 -4.81
CA SER A 89 3.41 14.42 -4.09
C SER A 89 3.60 13.12 -4.87
N PHE A 90 4.69 12.39 -4.60
CA PHE A 90 4.91 11.08 -5.23
C PHE A 90 3.76 10.12 -4.97
N ARG A 91 3.27 10.05 -3.72
CA ARG A 91 2.15 9.18 -3.35
C ARG A 91 0.87 9.56 -4.07
N GLN A 92 0.55 10.85 -4.15
CA GLN A 92 -0.64 11.31 -4.87
C GLN A 92 -0.56 10.95 -6.35
N TRP A 93 0.59 11.22 -6.98
CA TRP A 93 0.79 10.90 -8.40
C TRP A 93 0.68 9.39 -8.67
N MET A 94 1.32 8.56 -7.83
CA MET A 94 1.20 7.09 -7.92
C MET A 94 -0.25 6.65 -7.76
N ARG A 95 -1.00 7.25 -6.83
CA ARG A 95 -2.42 6.95 -6.63
C ARG A 95 -3.25 7.23 -7.88
N GLU A 96 -3.08 8.39 -8.49
CA GLU A 96 -3.84 8.80 -9.67
C GLU A 96 -3.50 7.98 -10.92
N HIS A 97 -2.22 7.70 -11.15
CA HIS A 97 -1.75 7.19 -12.44
C HIS A 97 -1.42 5.70 -12.44
N ILE A 98 -1.15 5.10 -11.26
CA ILE A 98 -0.65 3.72 -11.17
C ILE A 98 -1.57 2.86 -10.31
N ILE A 99 -1.98 3.32 -9.13
CA ILE A 99 -2.79 2.52 -8.20
C ILE A 99 -4.29 2.58 -8.56
N GLY A 100 -4.82 3.78 -8.83
CA GLY A 100 -6.24 4.03 -9.10
C GLY A 100 -7.05 4.36 -7.85
N ALA A 101 -8.28 4.84 -8.06
CA ALA A 101 -9.26 5.11 -7.00
C ALA A 101 -9.55 3.86 -6.16
N THR A 102 -9.98 4.03 -4.90
CA THR A 102 -10.20 2.89 -3.99
C THR A 102 -11.24 1.90 -4.52
N ASP A 103 -12.32 2.40 -5.13
CA ASP A 103 -13.28 1.56 -5.86
C ASP A 103 -12.77 1.33 -7.30
N PRO A 104 -12.50 0.08 -7.73
CA PRO A 104 -12.09 -0.26 -9.10
C PRO A 104 -12.99 0.28 -10.22
N ILE A 105 -14.29 0.52 -9.97
CA ILE A 105 -15.19 1.10 -10.98
C ILE A 105 -14.82 2.56 -11.27
N GLU A 106 -14.43 3.29 -10.24
CA GLU A 106 -14.05 4.71 -10.30
C GLU A 106 -12.56 4.90 -10.65
N ALA A 107 -11.80 3.80 -10.77
CA ALA A 107 -10.39 3.85 -11.09
C ALA A 107 -10.17 4.20 -12.58
N ALA A 108 -9.13 4.98 -12.89
CA ALA A 108 -8.83 5.32 -14.27
C ALA A 108 -8.33 4.09 -15.05
N PRO A 109 -8.65 3.94 -16.35
CA PRO A 109 -8.12 2.88 -17.19
C PRO A 109 -6.59 2.79 -17.15
N GLY A 110 -6.06 1.56 -17.08
CA GLY A 110 -4.62 1.30 -17.00
C GLY A 110 -4.02 1.36 -15.58
N THR A 111 -4.79 1.79 -14.58
CA THR A 111 -4.39 1.69 -13.17
C THR A 111 -4.54 0.25 -12.66
N ILE A 112 -3.77 -0.12 -11.63
CA ILE A 112 -3.80 -1.47 -11.02
C ILE A 112 -5.20 -1.85 -10.56
N ARG A 113 -5.92 -0.94 -9.88
CA ARG A 113 -7.28 -1.23 -9.41
C ARG A 113 -8.28 -1.38 -10.55
N TYR A 114 -8.15 -0.61 -11.63
CA TYR A 114 -9.02 -0.77 -12.81
C TYR A 114 -8.75 -2.09 -13.54
N ASP A 115 -7.48 -2.43 -13.79
CA ASP A 115 -7.11 -3.58 -14.61
C ASP A 115 -7.26 -4.91 -13.87
N MET A 116 -7.17 -4.91 -12.54
CA MET A 116 -7.15 -6.14 -11.73
C MET A 116 -8.32 -6.26 -10.77
N GLY A 117 -8.99 -5.16 -10.41
CA GLY A 117 -10.01 -5.17 -9.38
C GLY A 117 -11.34 -5.77 -9.84
N ASP A 118 -12.13 -6.20 -8.86
CA ASP A 118 -13.53 -6.55 -9.08
C ASP A 118 -14.30 -5.28 -9.49
N ARG A 119 -14.87 -5.33 -10.69
CA ARG A 119 -15.65 -4.25 -11.30
C ARG A 119 -17.11 -4.63 -11.50
N THR A 120 -17.63 -5.54 -10.65
CA THR A 120 -19.05 -5.89 -10.62
C THR A 120 -19.89 -4.61 -10.50
N PRO A 121 -20.77 -4.30 -11.47
CA PRO A 121 -21.51 -3.04 -11.50
C PRO A 121 -22.51 -2.95 -10.33
N ASP A 122 -22.91 -1.72 -10.01
CA ASP A 122 -24.01 -1.48 -9.08
C ASP A 122 -25.33 -1.99 -9.70
N VAL A 123 -26.24 -2.44 -8.83
CA VAL A 123 -27.59 -2.89 -9.17
C VAL A 123 -28.64 -1.93 -8.58
N GLU A 124 -29.93 -2.13 -8.87
CA GLU A 124 -30.98 -1.25 -8.31
C GLU A 124 -31.12 -1.37 -6.78
N ASP A 125 -30.77 -2.52 -6.21
CA ASP A 125 -30.86 -2.80 -4.78
C ASP A 125 -29.77 -2.08 -3.98
N LYS A 126 -30.19 -1.06 -3.21
CA LYS A 126 -29.30 -0.24 -2.37
C LYS A 126 -28.54 -1.03 -1.32
N ILE A 127 -29.12 -2.08 -0.74
CA ILE A 127 -28.46 -2.90 0.29
C ILE A 127 -27.36 -3.72 -0.40
N LYS A 128 -27.69 -4.37 -1.52
CA LYS A 128 -26.70 -5.10 -2.31
C LYS A 128 -25.57 -4.20 -2.80
N ASN A 129 -25.85 -2.96 -3.19
CA ASN A 129 -24.81 -2.01 -3.60
C ASN A 129 -23.81 -1.69 -2.47
N LYS A 130 -24.28 -1.55 -1.22
CA LYS A 130 -23.37 -1.33 -0.09
C LYS A 130 -22.40 -2.51 0.07
N GLU A 131 -22.90 -3.74 -0.04
CA GLU A 131 -22.10 -4.96 0.06
C GLU A 131 -21.13 -5.13 -1.11
N ILE A 132 -21.61 -4.92 -2.35
CA ILE A 132 -20.76 -4.96 -3.56
C ILE A 132 -19.64 -3.93 -3.42
N LYS A 133 -19.99 -2.66 -3.13
CA LYS A 133 -19.02 -1.58 -2.98
C LYS A 133 -18.00 -1.87 -1.89
N LYS A 134 -18.43 -2.39 -0.73
CA LYS A 134 -17.54 -2.80 0.35
C LYS A 134 -16.53 -3.83 -0.13
N LYS A 135 -16.97 -4.88 -0.84
CA LYS A 135 -16.08 -5.92 -1.41
C LYS A 135 -15.13 -5.34 -2.46
N ARG A 136 -15.61 -4.49 -3.36
CA ARG A 136 -14.80 -3.82 -4.39
C ARG A 136 -13.68 -2.97 -3.78
N MET A 137 -14.02 -2.11 -2.81
CA MET A 137 -13.07 -1.23 -2.11
C MET A 137 -12.03 -2.01 -1.29
N GLN A 138 -12.34 -3.24 -0.93
CA GLN A 138 -11.45 -4.13 -0.19
C GLN A 138 -10.46 -4.87 -1.09
N ASN A 139 -10.46 -4.73 -2.42
CA ASN A 139 -9.66 -5.58 -3.31
C ASN A 139 -8.30 -5.00 -3.76
N VAL A 140 -7.51 -5.88 -4.38
CA VAL A 140 -6.21 -5.66 -5.05
C VAL A 140 -5.06 -5.27 -4.13
N VAL A 141 -4.98 -4.00 -3.71
CA VAL A 141 -3.82 -3.47 -2.96
C VAL A 141 -4.21 -2.45 -1.89
N HIS A 142 -3.47 -2.47 -0.79
CA HIS A 142 -3.25 -1.28 0.06
C HIS A 142 -2.13 -0.44 -0.55
N PHE A 143 -2.27 0.88 -0.50
CA PHE A 143 -1.21 1.81 -0.85
C PHE A 143 -1.30 3.01 0.08
N THR A 144 -0.22 3.34 0.78
CA THR A 144 -0.18 4.47 1.72
C THR A 144 -0.69 5.74 1.03
N ALA A 145 -1.72 6.35 1.60
CA ALA A 145 -2.28 7.59 1.09
C ALA A 145 -1.31 8.78 1.30
N ALA A 146 -1.60 9.91 0.66
CA ALA A 146 -0.74 11.09 0.77
C ALA A 146 -0.72 11.68 2.19
N ASP A 147 -1.83 11.57 2.90
CA ASP A 147 -2.09 12.03 4.26
C ASP A 147 -1.79 10.99 5.36
N GLU A 148 -1.46 9.75 4.97
CA GLU A 148 -1.06 8.69 5.90
C GLU A 148 0.46 8.69 6.13
N ASP A 149 0.86 8.17 7.30
CA ASP A 149 2.26 8.00 7.66
C ASP A 149 2.81 6.65 7.19
N PRO A 150 3.64 6.60 6.12
CA PRO A 150 4.18 5.34 5.61
C PRO A 150 5.06 4.63 6.63
N TYR A 151 5.71 5.34 7.56
CA TYR A 151 6.68 4.73 8.46
C TYR A 151 6.02 3.93 9.59
N TYR A 152 4.82 4.33 10.00
CA TYR A 152 4.00 3.53 10.90
C TYR A 152 3.62 2.20 10.24
N GLU A 153 3.01 2.26 9.05
CA GLU A 153 2.59 1.08 8.29
C GLU A 153 3.77 0.13 7.98
N ILE A 154 4.89 0.69 7.52
CA ILE A 154 6.12 -0.08 7.27
C ILE A 154 6.61 -0.75 8.56
N GLY A 155 6.60 -0.03 9.69
CA GLY A 155 7.02 -0.58 10.97
C GLY A 155 6.18 -1.77 11.40
N VAL A 156 4.85 -1.70 11.25
CA VAL A 156 3.94 -2.82 11.55
C VAL A 156 4.28 -4.03 10.68
N ILE A 157 4.44 -3.83 9.36
CA ILE A 157 4.69 -4.93 8.42
C ILE A 157 6.06 -5.57 8.62
N LEU A 158 7.10 -4.78 8.91
CA LEU A 158 8.43 -5.31 9.20
C LEU A 158 8.45 -6.11 10.51
N ARG A 159 7.67 -5.70 11.53
CA ARG A 159 7.52 -6.48 12.77
C ARG A 159 6.85 -7.82 12.49
N ALA A 160 5.72 -7.78 11.80
CA ALA A 160 4.96 -8.98 11.46
C ALA A 160 5.74 -9.93 10.53
N SER A 161 6.64 -9.42 9.69
CA SER A 161 7.49 -10.26 8.84
C SER A 161 8.71 -10.85 9.57
N GLY A 162 8.94 -10.50 10.83
CA GLY A 162 10.14 -10.87 11.61
C GLY A 162 11.41 -10.15 11.15
N TRP A 163 11.33 -9.24 10.17
CA TRP A 163 12.51 -8.53 9.65
C TRP A 163 12.93 -7.40 10.58
N PHE A 164 11.98 -6.88 11.36
CA PHE A 164 12.25 -5.84 12.34
C PHE A 164 13.22 -6.28 13.42
N ASP A 165 13.17 -7.54 13.85
CA ASP A 165 14.09 -8.08 14.86
C ASP A 165 15.52 -8.20 14.34
N ALA A 166 15.68 -8.36 13.02
CA ALA A 166 16.98 -8.35 12.36
C ALA A 166 17.53 -6.93 12.13
N LEU A 167 16.75 -5.88 12.37
CA LEU A 167 17.24 -4.50 12.30
C LEU A 167 18.10 -4.18 13.54
N PRO A 168 19.18 -3.38 13.38
CA PRO A 168 19.90 -2.84 14.53
C PRO A 168 18.94 -2.09 15.47
N GLU A 169 19.14 -2.15 16.79
CA GLU A 169 18.26 -1.49 17.78
C GLU A 169 17.99 -0.02 17.46
N GLN A 170 19.03 0.70 17.03
CA GLN A 170 18.91 2.09 16.60
C GLN A 170 17.95 2.29 15.41
N ALA A 171 17.68 1.28 14.57
CA ALA A 171 16.79 1.38 13.41
C ALA A 171 15.33 1.02 13.70
N LYS A 172 15.01 0.60 14.94
CA LYS A 172 13.67 0.18 15.35
C LYS A 172 12.72 1.34 15.68
N ARG A 173 13.23 2.57 15.82
CA ARG A 173 12.38 3.76 16.06
C ARG A 173 11.92 4.35 14.73
N LYS A 174 10.74 5.00 14.73
CA LYS A 174 10.13 5.61 13.52
C LYS A 174 11.06 6.56 12.77
N GLU A 175 11.74 7.45 13.48
CA GLU A 175 12.68 8.41 12.88
C GLU A 175 13.87 7.70 12.22
N ASP A 176 14.29 6.58 12.79
CA ASP A 176 15.40 5.80 12.27
C ASP A 176 15.01 4.90 11.09
N LEU A 177 13.77 4.41 11.02
CA LEU A 177 13.23 3.78 9.80
C LEU A 177 13.22 4.75 8.63
N ARG A 178 12.86 6.02 8.88
CA ARG A 178 12.97 7.09 7.87
C ARG A 178 14.41 7.28 7.40
N ILE A 179 15.36 7.32 8.33
CA ILE A 179 16.80 7.43 8.03
C ILE A 179 17.28 6.20 7.25
N LEU A 180 16.90 4.99 7.67
CA LEU A 180 17.27 3.74 7.03
C LEU A 180 16.80 3.69 5.57
N LEU A 181 15.52 3.97 5.33
CA LEU A 181 14.95 3.98 3.98
C LEU A 181 15.56 5.08 3.11
N ALA A 182 15.91 6.23 3.71
CA ALA A 182 16.65 7.28 3.02
C ALA A 182 18.07 6.82 2.61
N LYS A 183 18.74 5.97 3.40
CA LYS A 183 20.06 5.38 3.05
C LYS A 183 19.96 4.34 1.94
N LEU A 184 18.88 3.55 1.92
CA LEU A 184 18.60 2.57 0.85
C LEU A 184 18.24 3.24 -0.49
N THR A 185 17.88 4.54 -0.45
CA THR A 185 17.70 5.36 -1.63
C THR A 185 19.07 5.93 -2.05
N PRO A 186 19.63 5.57 -3.22
CA PRO A 186 20.94 6.03 -3.63
C PRO A 186 20.95 7.54 -3.76
N LYS A 187 21.95 8.16 -3.13
CA LYS A 187 22.29 9.55 -3.39
C LYS A 187 22.91 9.60 -4.78
N LYS A 188 22.34 10.42 -5.67
CA LYS A 188 23.01 10.79 -6.92
C LYS A 188 24.24 11.63 -6.61
#